data_AF-A0A8G0KRZ3-F1
#
_entry.id   AF-A0A8G0KRZ3-F1
#
_cell.length_a   1.000
_cell.length_b   1.000
_cell.length_c   1.000
_cell.angle_alpha   90.00
_cell.angle_beta   90.00
_cell.angle_gamma   90.00
#
_symmetry.space_group_name_H-M   'P 1'
#
loop_
_entity.id
_entity.type
_entity.pdbx_description
1 polymer ?
#
loop_
_entity_poly.entity_id
_entity_poly.type
_entity_poly.pdbx_seq_one_letter_code
_entity_poly.pdbx_strand_id
1 'polypeptide(L)'
;MQYLSFLNEHSLEIGNSRGVESNKINEIEIHFHLVLPIAYKEYLLKFGESCDNLFGSYYMTYPSLMDNKSDAIAMVNFDDRKHECDKPSIKDSYYFFGQWQGYIFYFFDCAESNENPAVYILTDSLKIEKYKNSFAEFIYDEGLKPLLQSESPQI
;
A
#
# COMPACT_ATOMS: atom_id res chain seq x y z
N MET A 1 11.42 -17.03 0.20
CA MET A 1 11.55 -15.98 -0.83
C MET A 1 11.89 -14.67 -0.12
N GLN A 2 12.57 -13.73 -0.77
CA GLN A 2 12.64 -12.33 -0.31
C GLN A 2 12.28 -11.45 -1.50
N TYR A 3 11.06 -10.94 -1.53
CA TYR A 3 10.55 -10.13 -2.63
C TYR A 3 11.14 -8.71 -2.61
N LEU A 4 11.52 -8.22 -1.43
CA LEU A 4 12.00 -6.85 -1.21
C LEU A 4 13.49 -6.78 -0.82
N SER A 5 14.29 -7.76 -1.27
CA SER A 5 15.74 -7.79 -0.98
C SER A 5 16.50 -6.67 -1.69
N PHE A 6 16.00 -6.17 -2.82
CA PHE A 6 16.60 -5.06 -3.58
C PHE A 6 16.70 -3.76 -2.77
N LEU A 7 15.86 -3.57 -1.74
CA LEU A 7 15.94 -2.41 -0.85
C LEU A 7 17.18 -2.42 0.05
N ASN A 8 17.79 -3.58 0.29
CA ASN A 8 18.93 -3.70 1.19
C ASN A 8 20.15 -2.93 0.67
N GLU A 9 20.30 -2.84 -0.65
CA GLU A 9 21.40 -2.13 -1.33
C GLU A 9 21.24 -0.60 -1.27
N HIS A 10 20.06 -0.11 -0.87
CA HIS A 10 19.69 1.31 -0.84
C HIS A 10 19.33 1.80 0.57
N SER A 11 19.85 1.13 1.60
CA SER A 11 19.52 1.45 2.99
C SER A 11 19.96 2.85 3.43
N LEU A 12 20.99 3.42 2.78
CA LEU A 12 21.47 4.76 3.06
C LEU A 12 20.50 5.83 2.55
N GLU A 13 20.01 5.67 1.32
CA GLU A 13 19.06 6.57 0.65
C GLU A 13 17.69 6.50 1.34
N ILE A 14 17.25 5.29 1.69
CA ILE A 14 15.99 5.06 2.40
C ILE A 14 15.99 5.75 3.77
N GLY A 15 17.13 5.75 4.46
CA GLY A 15 17.26 6.32 5.79
C GLY A 15 16.71 5.42 6.90
N ASN A 16 16.24 6.03 7.98
CA ASN A 16 15.87 5.31 9.19
C ASN A 16 14.47 4.66 9.08
N SER A 17 14.44 3.36 8.83
CA SER A 17 13.20 2.60 8.82
C SER A 17 12.95 1.85 10.13
N ARG A 18 11.67 1.64 10.44
CA ARG A 18 11.24 0.81 11.56
C ARG A 18 10.04 -0.04 11.14
N GLY A 19 10.18 -1.34 11.32
CA GLY A 19 9.11 -2.31 11.09
C GLY A 19 8.20 -2.48 12.28
N VAL A 20 7.03 -3.07 12.03
CA VAL A 20 6.18 -3.62 13.08
C VAL A 20 6.62 -5.04 13.43
N GLU A 21 6.32 -5.48 14.65
CA GLU A 21 6.54 -6.87 15.06
C GLU A 21 5.55 -7.83 14.40
N SER A 22 5.92 -9.11 14.28
CA SER A 22 5.05 -10.15 13.70
C SER A 22 3.69 -10.27 14.40
N ASN A 23 3.62 -10.03 15.72
CA ASN A 23 2.35 -10.05 16.45
C ASN A 23 1.39 -8.95 15.97
N LYS A 24 1.92 -7.77 15.61
CA LYS A 24 1.11 -6.67 15.06
C LYS A 24 0.58 -7.02 13.67
N ILE A 25 1.35 -7.75 12.86
CA ILE A 25 0.89 -8.25 11.57
C ILE A 25 -0.29 -9.22 11.76
N ASN A 26 -0.18 -10.13 12.74
CA ASN A 26 -1.28 -11.04 13.08
C ASN A 26 -2.53 -10.26 13.54
N GLU A 27 -2.36 -9.19 14.33
CA GLU A 27 -3.48 -8.32 14.74
C GLU A 27 -4.16 -7.65 13.53
N ILE A 28 -3.40 -7.18 12.54
CA ILE A 28 -3.94 -6.61 11.29
C ILE A 28 -4.71 -7.69 10.51
N GLU A 29 -4.13 -8.89 10.34
CA GLU A 29 -4.78 -10.01 9.66
C GLU A 29 -6.11 -10.39 10.35
N ILE A 30 -6.12 -10.47 11.68
CA ILE A 30 -7.33 -10.75 12.48
C ILE A 30 -8.36 -9.63 12.32
N HIS A 31 -7.95 -8.36 12.42
CA HIS A 31 -8.86 -7.22 12.34
C HIS A 31 -9.61 -7.19 11.00
N PHE A 32 -8.87 -7.36 9.90
CA PHE A 32 -9.46 -7.33 8.56
C PHE A 32 -10.05 -8.68 8.13
N HIS A 33 -9.85 -9.76 8.89
CA HIS A 33 -10.22 -11.13 8.53
C HIS A 33 -9.57 -11.59 7.22
N LEU A 34 -8.28 -11.26 7.03
CA LEU A 34 -7.51 -11.54 5.81
C LEU A 34 -6.21 -12.27 6.12
N VAL A 35 -5.66 -12.92 5.10
CA VAL A 35 -4.26 -13.37 5.10
C VAL A 35 -3.48 -12.43 4.19
N LEU A 36 -2.49 -11.73 4.75
CA LEU A 36 -1.69 -10.79 4.01
C LEU A 36 -0.64 -11.52 3.14
N PRO A 37 -0.34 -11.01 1.94
CA PRO A 37 0.73 -11.53 1.09
C PRO A 37 2.10 -11.49 1.76
N ILE A 38 2.96 -12.45 1.41
CA ILE A 38 4.33 -12.52 1.95
C ILE A 38 5.13 -11.26 1.63
N ALA A 39 5.09 -10.77 0.39
CA ALA A 39 5.80 -9.55 0.00
C ALA A 39 5.37 -8.32 0.83
N TYR A 40 4.08 -8.24 1.18
CA TYR A 40 3.58 -7.16 2.03
C TYR A 40 3.99 -7.34 3.51
N LYS A 41 4.01 -8.58 4.02
CA LYS A 41 4.53 -8.86 5.36
C LYS A 41 6.01 -8.53 5.48
N GLU A 42 6.82 -8.81 4.46
CA GLU A 42 8.22 -8.36 4.40
C GLU A 42 8.34 -6.84 4.49
N TYR A 43 7.46 -6.10 3.82
CA TYR A 43 7.40 -4.64 3.93
C TYR A 43 7.07 -4.21 5.35
N LEU A 44 6.01 -4.75 5.97
CA LEU A 44 5.61 -4.39 7.33
C LEU A 44 6.71 -4.66 8.37
N LEU A 45 7.42 -5.77 8.24
CA LEU A 45 8.54 -6.12 9.12
C LEU A 45 9.74 -5.18 9.01
N LYS A 46 9.86 -4.41 7.92
CA LYS A 46 10.95 -3.44 7.72
C LYS A 46 10.50 -1.99 7.90
N PHE A 47 9.28 -1.66 7.48
CA PHE A 47 8.80 -0.29 7.26
C PHE A 47 7.44 0.01 7.90
N GLY A 48 6.83 -0.96 8.58
CA GLY A 48 5.46 -0.86 9.07
C GLY A 48 5.19 0.25 10.08
N GLU A 49 6.20 0.81 10.76
CA GLU A 49 6.06 1.95 11.67
C GLU A 49 6.60 3.25 11.04
N SER A 50 7.76 3.17 10.37
CA SER A 50 8.34 4.31 9.65
C SER A 50 9.18 3.86 8.46
N CYS A 51 9.13 4.66 7.39
CA CYS A 51 9.87 4.41 6.15
C CYS A 51 10.73 5.61 5.69
N ASP A 52 10.88 6.63 6.54
CA ASP A 52 11.70 7.84 6.33
C ASP A 52 11.55 8.42 4.92
N ASN A 53 12.60 8.36 4.08
CA ASN A 53 12.56 8.93 2.74
C ASN A 53 11.76 8.09 1.73
N LEU A 54 11.59 6.79 2.01
CA LEU A 54 10.79 5.91 1.18
C LEU A 54 9.30 6.23 1.41
N PHE A 55 8.57 6.61 0.36
CA PHE A 55 7.13 6.91 0.45
C PHE A 55 6.76 8.07 1.39
N GLY A 56 7.60 9.09 1.56
CA GLY A 56 7.44 10.13 2.60
C GLY A 56 6.11 10.93 2.61
N SER A 57 5.26 10.84 1.58
CA SER A 57 3.92 11.46 1.54
C SER A 57 2.76 10.46 1.49
N TYR A 58 3.04 9.16 1.61
CA TYR A 58 2.03 8.11 1.56
C TYR A 58 1.65 7.66 2.96
N TYR A 59 0.37 7.33 3.13
CA TYR A 59 -0.16 6.73 4.35
C TYR A 59 -0.07 5.20 4.26
N MET A 60 1.16 4.68 4.37
CA MET A 60 1.50 3.25 4.23
C MET A 60 2.07 2.62 5.50
N THR A 61 2.02 3.32 6.63
CA THR A 61 2.52 2.84 7.92
C THR A 61 1.41 2.78 8.96
N TYR A 62 1.61 1.99 10.01
CA TYR A 62 0.75 1.99 11.17
C TYR A 62 0.86 3.35 11.90
N PRO A 63 -0.26 3.95 12.36
CA PRO A 63 -1.61 3.38 12.43
C PRO A 63 -2.49 3.58 11.18
N SER A 64 -2.09 4.38 10.19
CA SER A 64 -2.94 4.74 9.04
C SER A 64 -3.50 3.55 8.26
N LEU A 65 -2.77 2.43 8.25
CA LEU A 65 -3.25 1.16 7.66
C LEU A 65 -4.61 0.70 8.18
N MET A 66 -4.96 1.05 9.42
CA MET A 66 -6.24 0.67 10.03
C MET A 66 -7.41 1.45 9.44
N ASP A 67 -7.16 2.66 8.94
CA ASP A 67 -8.19 3.60 8.51
C ASP A 67 -8.34 3.66 6.97
N ASN A 68 -7.31 3.30 6.22
CA ASN A 68 -7.29 3.40 4.74
C ASN A 68 -8.51 2.74 4.06
N LYS A 69 -9.01 1.60 4.56
CA LYS A 69 -10.19 0.93 3.99
C LYS A 69 -11.48 1.71 4.26
N SER A 70 -11.66 2.22 5.47
CA SER A 70 -12.82 3.05 5.79
C SER A 70 -12.79 4.38 5.03
N ASP A 71 -11.60 4.96 4.84
CA ASP A 71 -11.41 6.19 4.08
C ASP A 71 -11.75 5.99 2.59
N ALA A 72 -11.34 4.87 2.00
CA ALA A 72 -11.73 4.49 0.64
C ALA A 72 -13.25 4.34 0.50
N ILE A 73 -13.91 3.69 1.47
CA ILE A 73 -15.38 3.54 1.49
C ILE A 73 -16.07 4.89 1.63
N ALA A 74 -15.55 5.78 2.49
CA ALA A 74 -16.07 7.13 2.67
C ALA A 74 -15.94 7.94 1.38
N MET A 75 -14.79 7.87 0.69
CA MET A 75 -14.57 8.55 -0.59
C MET A 75 -15.56 8.09 -1.66
N VAL A 76 -15.78 6.77 -1.79
CA VAL A 76 -16.75 6.21 -2.76
C VAL A 76 -18.18 6.68 -2.48
N ASN A 77 -18.51 6.94 -1.22
CA ASN A 77 -19.84 7.36 -0.79
C ASN A 77 -20.00 8.87 -0.58
N PHE A 78 -18.97 9.67 -0.87
CA PHE A 78 -19.01 11.11 -0.60
C PHE A 78 -19.99 11.88 -1.49
N ASP A 79 -20.19 11.46 -2.75
CA ASP A 79 -21.10 12.12 -3.69
C ASP A 79 -22.42 11.35 -3.85
N ASP A 80 -23.44 11.77 -3.13
CA ASP A 80 -24.80 11.21 -3.17
C ASP A 80 -25.53 11.40 -4.50
N ARG A 81 -24.98 12.21 -5.42
CA ARG A 81 -25.56 12.39 -6.77
C ARG A 81 -25.26 11.22 -7.70
N LYS A 82 -24.29 10.37 -7.36
CA LYS A 82 -23.94 9.17 -8.14
C LYS A 82 -24.80 8.00 -7.68
N HIS A 83 -25.44 7.30 -8.63
CA HIS A 83 -26.26 6.14 -8.30
C HIS A 83 -25.38 5.00 -7.77
N GLU A 84 -25.95 4.14 -6.90
CA GLU A 84 -25.22 2.99 -6.35
C GLU A 84 -24.63 2.07 -7.44
N CYS A 85 -25.29 1.95 -8.59
CA CYS A 85 -24.79 1.17 -9.73
C CYS A 85 -23.53 1.74 -10.38
N ASP A 86 -23.19 3.01 -10.12
CA ASP A 86 -22.02 3.69 -10.67
C ASP A 86 -20.83 3.65 -9.71
N LYS A 87 -21.03 3.18 -8.47
CA LYS A 87 -20.00 3.10 -7.43
C LYS A 87 -19.27 1.74 -7.50
N PRO A 88 -17.93 1.71 -7.42
CA PRO A 88 -17.20 0.46 -7.40
C PRO A 88 -17.52 -0.34 -6.12
N SER A 89 -17.72 -1.65 -6.28
CA SER A 89 -17.86 -2.54 -5.13
C SER A 89 -16.50 -2.79 -4.49
N ILE A 90 -16.35 -2.34 -3.24
CA ILE A 90 -15.19 -2.66 -2.40
C ILE A 90 -15.46 -4.01 -1.74
N LYS A 91 -14.66 -5.02 -2.09
CA LYS A 91 -14.78 -6.37 -1.51
C LYS A 91 -14.18 -6.44 -0.11
N ASP A 92 -14.67 -7.38 0.69
CA ASP A 92 -14.07 -7.68 1.99
C ASP A 92 -12.63 -8.17 1.84
N SER A 93 -12.32 -8.90 0.76
CA SER A 93 -10.99 -9.40 0.44
C SER A 93 -9.98 -8.32 0.03
N TYR A 94 -10.43 -7.09 -0.24
CA TYR A 94 -9.53 -5.98 -0.56
C TYR A 94 -8.87 -5.43 0.71
N TYR A 95 -7.54 -5.35 0.65
CA TYR A 95 -6.73 -4.72 1.69
C TYR A 95 -6.07 -3.44 1.15
N PHE A 96 -6.49 -2.30 1.70
CA PHE A 96 -6.01 -0.97 1.33
C PHE A 96 -4.75 -0.64 2.12
N PHE A 97 -3.59 -0.93 1.52
CA PHE A 97 -2.30 -0.80 2.17
C PHE A 97 -1.69 0.60 2.09
N GLY A 98 -2.24 1.48 1.25
CA GLY A 98 -1.68 2.80 1.03
C GLY A 98 -2.70 3.82 0.56
N GLN A 99 -2.46 5.07 0.93
CA GLN A 99 -3.20 6.22 0.45
C GLN A 99 -2.25 7.36 0.12
N TRP A 100 -2.57 8.13 -0.92
CA TRP A 100 -1.87 9.36 -1.26
C TRP A 100 -2.87 10.50 -1.40
N GLN A 101 -2.62 11.60 -0.66
CA GLN A 101 -3.40 12.83 -0.66
C GLN A 101 -4.92 12.71 -0.38
N GLY A 102 -5.42 11.57 0.11
CA GLY A 102 -6.85 11.42 0.47
C GLY A 102 -7.79 11.08 -0.68
N TYR A 103 -7.27 10.94 -1.91
CA TYR A 103 -8.09 10.66 -3.09
C TYR A 103 -7.55 9.51 -3.95
N ILE A 104 -6.37 8.99 -3.59
CA ILE A 104 -5.73 7.87 -4.27
C ILE A 104 -5.50 6.78 -3.24
N PHE A 105 -6.05 5.60 -3.50
CA PHE A 105 -6.02 4.45 -2.62
C PHE A 105 -5.41 3.26 -3.35
N TYR A 106 -4.39 2.65 -2.75
CA TYR A 106 -3.70 1.49 -3.26
C TYR A 106 -4.08 0.24 -2.48
N PHE A 107 -4.39 -0.83 -3.19
CA PHE A 107 -4.84 -2.06 -2.56
C PHE A 107 -4.48 -3.30 -3.39
N PHE A 108 -4.61 -4.47 -2.77
CA PHE A 108 -4.58 -5.77 -3.44
C PHE A 108 -5.76 -6.63 -2.97
N ASP A 109 -6.11 -7.65 -3.77
CA ASP A 109 -7.12 -8.64 -3.41
C ASP A 109 -6.46 -9.85 -2.72
N CYS A 110 -6.77 -10.06 -1.44
CA CYS A 110 -6.23 -11.16 -0.65
C CYS A 110 -6.90 -12.52 -0.95
N ALA A 111 -7.96 -12.57 -1.77
CA ALA A 111 -8.64 -13.82 -2.10
C ALA A 111 -7.79 -14.77 -2.95
N GLU A 112 -6.86 -14.24 -3.77
CA GLU A 112 -6.13 -15.02 -4.78
C GLU A 112 -4.94 -15.82 -4.23
N SER A 113 -4.68 -15.78 -2.92
CA SER A 113 -3.55 -16.48 -2.27
C SER A 113 -2.19 -16.25 -2.98
N ASN A 114 -2.01 -15.06 -3.56
CA ASN A 114 -0.77 -14.67 -4.22
C ASN A 114 0.18 -14.01 -3.23
N GLU A 115 1.38 -14.54 -3.10
CA GLU A 115 2.40 -14.04 -2.18
C GLU A 115 2.95 -12.65 -2.55
N ASN A 116 2.86 -12.25 -3.82
CA ASN A 116 3.27 -10.96 -4.36
C ASN A 116 2.22 -10.45 -5.35
N PRO A 117 1.06 -9.96 -4.85
CA PRO A 117 -0.13 -9.72 -5.65
C PRO A 117 0.00 -8.49 -6.53
N ALA A 118 -0.81 -8.42 -7.58
CA ALA A 118 -1.00 -7.19 -8.33
C ALA A 118 -1.55 -6.07 -7.43
N VAL A 119 -1.11 -4.83 -7.72
CA VAL A 119 -1.60 -3.63 -7.04
C VAL A 119 -2.65 -2.97 -7.91
N TYR A 120 -3.76 -2.60 -7.29
CA TYR A 120 -4.85 -1.84 -7.88
C TYR A 120 -4.90 -0.45 -7.26
N ILE A 121 -5.46 0.49 -8.00
CA ILE A 121 -5.68 1.86 -7.58
C ILE A 121 -7.18 2.16 -7.63
N LEU A 122 -7.66 2.88 -6.61
CA LEU A 122 -8.98 3.48 -6.55
C LEU A 122 -8.80 5.00 -6.42
N THR A 123 -9.45 5.75 -7.31
CA THR A 123 -9.38 7.23 -7.35
C THR A 123 -10.76 7.87 -7.16
N ASP A 124 -10.80 9.19 -6.98
CA ASP A 124 -12.02 10.01 -6.91
C ASP A 124 -12.90 9.95 -8.18
N SER A 125 -12.34 9.49 -9.29
CA SER A 125 -13.08 9.12 -10.50
C SER A 125 -13.98 7.89 -10.32
N LEU A 126 -13.90 7.22 -9.17
CA LEU A 126 -14.61 5.99 -8.80
C LEU A 126 -14.30 4.80 -9.70
N LYS A 127 -13.08 4.75 -10.23
CA LYS A 127 -12.59 3.62 -11.01
C LYS A 127 -11.58 2.81 -10.21
N ILE A 128 -11.74 1.49 -10.29
CA ILE A 128 -10.74 0.51 -9.87
C ILE A 128 -9.98 0.07 -11.10
N GLU A 129 -8.66 0.28 -11.10
CA GLU A 129 -7.79 -0.09 -12.22
C GLU A 129 -6.58 -0.86 -11.71
N LYS A 130 -6.11 -1.83 -12.49
CA LYS A 130 -4.84 -2.49 -12.20
C LYS A 130 -3.71 -1.50 -12.44
N TYR A 131 -2.89 -1.28 -11.43
CA TYR A 131 -1.84 -0.27 -11.43
C TYR A 131 -0.44 -0.86 -11.64
N LYS A 132 -0.12 -1.96 -10.93
CA LYS A 132 1.15 -2.71 -11.10
C LYS A 132 0.87 -4.21 -11.14
N ASN A 133 1.78 -4.98 -11.73
CA ASN A 133 1.64 -6.44 -11.80
C ASN A 133 1.99 -7.12 -10.48
N SER A 134 2.75 -6.46 -9.61
CA SER A 134 3.07 -6.98 -8.28
C SER A 134 3.30 -5.89 -7.24
N PHE A 135 3.24 -6.26 -5.95
CA PHE A 135 3.55 -5.37 -4.85
C PHE A 135 5.04 -4.98 -4.83
N ALA A 136 5.94 -5.92 -5.14
CA ALA A 136 7.37 -5.60 -5.26
C ALA A 136 7.65 -4.56 -6.36
N GLU A 137 6.96 -4.66 -7.50
CA GLU A 137 7.04 -3.67 -8.59
C GLU A 137 6.54 -2.30 -8.14
N PHE A 138 5.45 -2.24 -7.37
CA PHE A 138 4.98 -1.00 -6.75
C PHE A 138 6.03 -0.37 -5.82
N ILE A 139 6.62 -1.17 -4.93
CA ILE A 139 7.67 -0.70 -4.01
C ILE A 139 8.88 -0.12 -4.77
N TYR A 140 9.28 -0.78 -5.86
CA TYR A 140 10.36 -0.30 -6.70
C TYR A 140 10.00 1.00 -7.42
N ASP A 141 8.89 1.01 -8.16
CA ASP A 141 8.57 2.11 -9.08
C ASP A 141 8.09 3.38 -8.38
N GLU A 142 7.32 3.25 -7.31
CA GLU A 142 6.68 4.40 -6.63
C GLU A 142 7.44 4.82 -5.36
N GLY A 143 8.26 3.93 -4.81
CA GLY A 143 9.06 4.20 -3.60
C GLY A 143 10.52 4.45 -3.93
N LEU A 144 11.22 3.40 -4.35
CA LEU A 144 12.67 3.44 -4.49
C LEU A 144 13.14 4.29 -5.69
N LYS A 145 12.55 4.08 -6.87
CA LYS A 145 12.98 4.76 -8.09
C LYS A 145 12.87 6.30 -7.99
N PRO A 146 11.77 6.90 -7.47
CA PRO A 146 11.69 8.35 -7.30
C PRO A 146 12.72 8.87 -6.29
N LEU A 147 12.96 8.13 -5.22
CA LEU A 147 13.97 8.46 -4.22
C LEU A 147 15.36 8.60 -4.87
N LEU A 148 15.79 7.59 -5.63
CA LEU A 148 17.10 7.62 -6.33
C LEU A 148 17.20 8.73 -7.39
N GLN A 149 16.09 9.10 -8.01
CA GLN A 149 16.04 10.20 -8.97
C GLN A 149 16.10 11.58 -8.31
N SER A 150 15.57 11.71 -7.09
CA SER A 150 15.58 12.96 -6.34
C SER A 150 16.96 13.36 -5.81
N GLU A 151 17.85 12.37 -5.63
CA GLU A 151 19.24 12.57 -5.18
C GLU A 151 20.23 12.83 -6.33
N SER A 152 19.81 12.66 -7.58
CA SER A 152 20.65 12.99 -8.74
C SER A 152 20.73 14.51 -8.90
N PRO A 153 21.93 15.14 -8.93
CA PRO A 153 22.05 16.56 -9.21
C PRO A 153 21.37 16.87 -10.54
N GLN A 154 20.48 17.87 -10.56
CA GLN A 154 20.03 18.47 -11.81
C GLN A 154 21.27 19.08 -12.48
N ILE A 155 21.76 18.44 -13.55
CA ILE A 155 22.87 18.92 -14.37
C ILE A 155 22.37 20.08 -15.24
#